data_AF-A0A357C053-F1
#
_entry.id   AF-A0A357C053-F1
#
_cell.length_a   1.000
_cell.length_b   1.000
_cell.length_c   1.000
_cell.angle_alpha   90.00
_cell.angle_beta   90.00
_cell.angle_gamma   90.00
#
_symmetry.space_group_name_H-M   'P 1'
#
loop_
_entity.id
_entity.type
_entity.pdbx_description
1 polymer ?
#
loop_
_entity_poly.entity_id
_entity_poly.type
_entity_poly.pdbx_seq_one_letter_code
_entity_poly.pdbx_strand_id
1 'polypeptide(L)'
;MFASAQNNPVVVLETNRGNIFIELFPADAPITVDNFLAYVRDGFYDYLLFHRVVQSGYFIIQGGGYYFYNNNFYEPYTEPPIVNESYNGLSNLRGTIAMARGEDSNSATSQFFINNADNIMFDRQDVNNVGYCVFGNVIDGLDVVDVIAASPTTYYYPFENIPNPLIGILSAYVLPCTISYCYDLNADGKVNFEDFALLASHWADEDCNSANNFCRGADFDYSGSVTAGDLSPFLEHWLGQLGFEPAASDITDDGIVNFKDAAIFFAHWLDSACTPANNFCDKADLNHDSSVNFADFALLANNWLSSQ
;
A
#
# COMPACT_ATOMS: atom_id res chain seq x y z
N MET A 1 2.61 -24.39 3.47
CA MET A 1 1.37 -23.74 3.96
C MET A 1 1.82 -22.44 4.57
N PHE A 2 1.55 -21.32 3.90
CA PHE A 2 1.86 -20.00 4.42
C PHE A 2 0.82 -19.69 5.50
N ALA A 3 1.31 -19.43 6.71
CA ALA A 3 0.50 -19.12 7.87
C ALA A 3 0.29 -17.60 7.94
N SER A 4 -0.96 -17.22 8.24
CA SER A 4 -1.40 -15.92 8.75
C SER A 4 -1.38 -14.73 7.77
N ALA A 5 -2.58 -14.24 7.44
CA ALA A 5 -2.85 -13.02 6.70
C ALA A 5 -2.38 -11.78 7.49
N GLN A 6 -1.16 -11.33 7.23
CA GLN A 6 -0.65 -10.02 7.63
C GLN A 6 -0.49 -9.23 6.32
N ASN A 7 -1.36 -8.25 6.05
CA ASN A 7 -1.49 -7.53 4.76
C ASN A 7 -0.33 -6.57 4.40
N ASN A 8 0.93 -6.87 4.68
CA ASN A 8 2.15 -6.27 4.10
C ASN A 8 2.09 -4.90 3.33
N PRO A 9 2.92 -3.90 3.67
CA PRO A 9 2.97 -2.62 2.95
C PRO A 9 3.20 -2.78 1.45
N VAL A 10 2.53 -1.97 0.63
CA VAL A 10 2.75 -1.97 -0.82
C VAL A 10 3.42 -0.66 -1.24
N VAL A 11 4.41 -0.73 -2.12
CA VAL A 11 5.08 0.42 -2.74
C VAL A 11 4.81 0.40 -4.24
N VAL A 12 4.51 1.57 -4.81
CA VAL A 12 4.44 1.78 -6.25
C VAL A 12 5.70 2.48 -6.72
N LEU A 13 6.33 1.90 -7.73
CA LEU A 13 7.36 2.54 -8.53
C LEU A 13 6.73 2.98 -9.85
N GLU A 14 6.49 4.28 -10.00
CA GLU A 14 6.10 4.84 -11.29
C GLU A 14 7.35 5.00 -12.15
N THR A 15 7.39 4.32 -13.30
CA THR A 15 8.55 4.41 -14.21
C THR A 15 8.14 5.00 -15.54
N ASN A 16 9.11 5.48 -16.32
CA ASN A 16 8.87 5.88 -17.71
C ASN A 16 8.57 4.69 -18.67
N ARG A 17 8.31 3.49 -18.13
CA ARG A 17 7.87 2.27 -18.85
C ARG A 17 6.55 1.70 -18.32
N GLY A 18 5.98 2.26 -17.26
CA GLY A 18 4.80 1.74 -16.57
C GLY A 18 5.01 1.64 -15.06
N ASN A 19 3.97 1.22 -14.35
CA ASN A 19 3.99 1.13 -12.89
C ASN A 19 4.36 -0.28 -12.43
N ILE A 20 5.07 -0.39 -11.32
CA ILE A 20 5.40 -1.66 -10.66
C ILE A 20 4.92 -1.58 -9.22
N PHE A 21 4.09 -2.55 -8.81
CA PHE A 21 3.51 -2.63 -7.47
C PHE A 21 4.22 -3.73 -6.69
N ILE A 22 4.72 -3.39 -5.50
CA ILE A 22 5.60 -4.25 -4.72
C ILE A 22 5.04 -4.40 -3.31
N GLU A 23 4.64 -5.61 -2.94
CA GLU A 23 4.31 -5.99 -1.56
C GLU A 23 5.61 -6.27 -0.78
N LEU A 24 5.75 -5.70 0.42
CA LEU A 24 6.94 -5.81 1.28
C LEU A 24 6.69 -6.72 2.47
N PHE A 25 7.71 -7.44 2.95
CA PHE A 25 7.57 -8.48 3.98
C PHE A 25 8.20 -8.08 5.32
N PRO A 26 7.60 -7.17 6.12
CA PRO A 26 8.19 -6.67 7.37
C PRO A 26 8.32 -7.76 8.44
N ALA A 27 7.51 -8.82 8.39
CA ALA A 27 7.64 -9.95 9.31
C ALA A 27 8.91 -10.78 9.05
N ASP A 28 9.33 -10.88 7.80
CA ASP A 28 10.48 -11.68 7.36
C ASP A 28 11.77 -10.84 7.26
N ALA A 29 11.67 -9.54 6.94
CA ALA A 29 12.81 -8.65 6.74
C ALA A 29 12.57 -7.25 7.36
N PRO A 30 12.35 -7.13 8.68
CA PRO A 30 11.94 -5.88 9.32
C PRO A 30 12.94 -4.73 9.11
N ILE A 31 14.25 -4.97 9.27
CA ILE A 31 15.26 -3.91 9.12
C ILE A 31 15.33 -3.44 7.66
N THR A 32 15.25 -4.39 6.73
CA THR A 32 15.32 -4.12 5.30
C THR A 32 14.10 -3.35 4.81
N VAL A 33 12.90 -3.77 5.22
CA VAL A 33 11.64 -3.11 4.87
C VAL A 33 11.59 -1.71 5.47
N ASP A 34 11.97 -1.53 6.73
CA ASP A 34 12.01 -0.20 7.37
C ASP A 34 12.98 0.74 6.65
N ASN A 35 14.17 0.26 6.28
CA ASN A 35 15.15 1.02 5.49
C ASN A 35 14.60 1.40 4.12
N PHE A 36 14.01 0.45 3.39
CA PHE A 36 13.45 0.71 2.06
C PHE A 36 12.31 1.73 2.12
N LEU A 37 11.39 1.58 3.08
CA LEU A 37 10.27 2.50 3.29
C LEU A 37 10.73 3.89 3.72
N ALA A 38 11.81 4.02 4.49
CA ALA A 38 12.39 5.33 4.81
C ALA A 38 12.81 6.08 3.54
N TYR A 39 13.58 5.43 2.64
CA TYR A 39 13.93 6.03 1.36
C TYR A 39 12.72 6.37 0.48
N VAL A 40 11.69 5.51 0.45
CA VAL A 40 10.44 5.81 -0.27
C VAL A 40 9.76 7.06 0.29
N ARG A 41 9.58 7.15 1.61
CA ARG A 41 8.90 8.29 2.27
C ARG A 41 9.66 9.61 2.12
N ASP A 42 10.98 9.55 2.02
CA ASP A 42 11.84 10.72 1.81
C ASP A 42 11.88 11.17 0.33
N GLY A 43 11.18 10.48 -0.57
CA GLY A 43 11.21 10.75 -2.01
C GLY A 43 12.57 10.46 -2.64
N PHE A 44 13.42 9.65 -1.99
CA PHE A 44 14.80 9.42 -2.40
C PHE A 44 14.92 8.77 -3.78
N TYR A 45 13.98 7.87 -4.11
CA TYR A 45 14.00 7.14 -5.38
C TYR A 45 13.51 7.97 -6.56
N ASP A 46 12.92 9.14 -6.32
CA ASP A 46 12.40 10.01 -7.38
C ASP A 46 13.52 10.44 -8.33
N TYR A 47 13.28 10.22 -9.61
CA TYR A 47 14.20 10.43 -10.73
C TYR A 47 15.49 9.60 -10.70
N LEU A 48 15.62 8.61 -9.81
CA LEU A 48 16.69 7.62 -9.87
C LEU A 48 16.44 6.60 -10.98
N LEU A 49 17.50 5.92 -11.40
CA LEU A 49 17.50 5.06 -12.57
C LEU A 49 17.55 3.58 -12.21
N PHE A 50 16.90 2.78 -13.05
CA PHE A 50 17.33 1.40 -13.28
C PHE A 50 18.62 1.45 -14.10
N HIS A 51 19.74 1.47 -13.40
CA HIS A 51 21.07 1.74 -13.96
C HIS A 51 21.78 0.48 -14.44
N ARG A 52 21.18 -0.71 -14.25
CA ARG A 52 21.76 -1.98 -14.71
C ARG A 52 20.67 -3.02 -14.96
N VAL A 53 20.76 -3.68 -16.11
CA VAL A 53 19.87 -4.79 -16.51
C VAL A 53 20.73 -5.97 -16.97
N VAL A 54 20.58 -7.15 -16.39
CA VAL A 54 21.36 -8.34 -16.78
C VAL A 54 20.42 -9.42 -17.27
N GLN A 55 20.66 -9.95 -18.47
CA GLN A 55 19.86 -11.03 -19.10
C GLN A 55 20.71 -12.25 -19.48
N SER A 56 21.85 -12.43 -18.81
CA SER A 56 22.77 -13.54 -19.05
C SER A 56 23.42 -14.02 -17.76
N GLY A 57 23.29 -15.31 -17.46
CA GLY A 57 23.81 -15.92 -16.23
C GLY A 57 22.88 -15.74 -15.03
N TYR A 58 22.54 -14.50 -14.71
CA TYR A 58 21.49 -14.13 -13.76
C TYR A 58 20.61 -13.04 -14.39
N PHE A 59 19.38 -12.93 -13.90
CA PHE A 59 18.33 -12.15 -14.54
C PHE A 59 17.74 -11.14 -13.56
N ILE A 60 18.22 -9.91 -13.64
CA ILE A 60 17.80 -8.82 -12.75
C ILE A 60 17.64 -7.49 -13.49
N ILE A 61 16.78 -6.64 -12.94
CA ILE A 61 16.82 -5.18 -13.14
C ILE A 61 17.23 -4.53 -11.81
N GLN A 62 18.27 -3.71 -11.80
CA GLN A 62 18.83 -3.08 -10.59
C GLN A 62 18.72 -1.56 -10.68
N GLY A 63 18.28 -0.95 -9.58
CA GLY A 63 17.96 0.49 -9.51
C GLY A 63 18.22 1.12 -8.14
N GLY A 64 17.76 2.35 -7.96
CA GLY A 64 17.76 3.04 -6.66
C GLY A 64 19.11 3.57 -6.16
N GLY A 65 20.08 3.80 -7.07
CA GLY A 65 21.43 4.23 -6.69
C GLY A 65 22.04 5.36 -7.51
N TYR A 66 21.48 5.70 -8.66
CA TYR A 66 22.09 6.69 -9.56
C TYR A 66 21.05 7.54 -10.26
N TYR A 67 21.37 8.83 -10.45
CA TYR A 67 20.72 9.70 -11.41
C TYR A 67 21.70 10.13 -12.51
N PHE A 68 21.19 10.56 -13.65
CA PHE A 68 22.01 11.00 -14.79
C PHE A 68 21.84 12.49 -15.03
N TYR A 69 22.93 13.24 -14.97
CA TYR A 69 22.94 14.69 -15.16
C TYR A 69 24.24 15.11 -15.85
N ASN A 70 24.22 16.13 -16.71
CA ASN A 70 25.41 16.62 -17.42
C ASN A 70 26.31 15.52 -18.02
N ASN A 71 25.67 14.54 -18.69
CA ASN A 71 26.31 13.38 -19.28
C ASN A 71 27.10 12.49 -18.30
N ASN A 72 26.78 12.49 -17.00
CA ASN A 72 27.44 11.64 -16.01
C ASN A 72 26.43 11.03 -15.03
N PHE A 73 26.81 9.90 -14.44
CA PHE A 73 26.08 9.27 -13.36
C PHE A 73 26.57 9.79 -12.00
N TYR A 74 25.64 10.01 -11.09
CA TYR A 74 25.91 10.47 -9.74
C TYR A 74 25.16 9.62 -8.71
N GLU A 75 25.82 9.36 -7.59
CA GLU A 75 25.22 8.70 -6.43
C GLU A 75 24.70 9.77 -5.47
N PRO A 76 23.42 9.70 -5.06
CA PRO A 76 22.92 10.49 -3.94
C PRO A 76 23.55 9.99 -2.62
N TYR A 77 23.53 10.84 -1.59
CA TYR A 77 23.95 10.45 -0.25
C TYR A 77 22.98 9.41 0.32
N THR A 78 23.50 8.32 0.87
CA THR A 78 22.70 7.28 1.52
C THR A 78 22.91 7.28 3.03
N GLU A 79 21.91 6.83 3.77
CA GLU A 79 22.03 6.49 5.18
C GLU A 79 23.04 5.34 5.42
N PRO A 80 23.50 5.13 6.67
CA PRO A 80 24.39 4.04 7.01
C PRO A 80 23.87 2.66 6.56
N PRO A 81 24.76 1.72 6.23
CA PRO A 81 24.35 0.44 5.71
C PRO A 81 23.67 -0.45 6.78
N ILE A 82 22.79 -1.33 6.31
CA ILE A 82 21.99 -2.23 7.16
C ILE A 82 22.57 -3.64 7.27
N VAL A 83 22.19 -4.34 8.34
CA VAL A 83 22.50 -5.76 8.54
C VAL A 83 21.74 -6.61 7.53
N ASN A 84 22.37 -7.65 7.02
CA ASN A 84 21.79 -8.56 6.05
C ASN A 84 20.79 -9.54 6.67
N GLU A 85 19.54 -9.51 6.21
CA GLU A 85 18.43 -10.36 6.69
C GLU A 85 18.13 -11.59 5.80
N SER A 86 19.02 -11.95 4.87
CA SER A 86 18.91 -13.14 3.99
C SER A 86 18.72 -14.49 4.70
N TYR A 87 18.86 -14.54 6.01
CA TYR A 87 18.57 -15.72 6.82
C TYR A 87 17.06 -15.97 7.02
N ASN A 88 16.21 -15.08 6.51
CA ASN A 88 14.74 -15.14 6.61
C ASN A 88 14.08 -16.31 5.85
N GLY A 89 14.83 -17.04 5.01
CA GLY A 89 14.32 -18.22 4.29
C GLY A 89 13.58 -17.90 3.01
N LEU A 90 13.52 -16.64 2.60
CA LEU A 90 12.98 -16.21 1.31
C LEU A 90 14.00 -16.46 0.18
N SER A 91 13.50 -16.91 -0.97
CA SER A 91 14.32 -17.25 -2.14
C SER A 91 14.19 -16.20 -3.24
N ASN A 92 15.28 -15.95 -3.97
CA ASN A 92 15.41 -15.00 -5.08
C ASN A 92 14.74 -15.55 -6.35
N LEU A 93 13.45 -15.85 -6.24
CA LEU A 93 12.62 -16.31 -7.35
C LEU A 93 12.15 -15.14 -8.21
N ARG A 94 11.69 -15.43 -9.43
CA ARG A 94 11.11 -14.42 -10.32
C ARG A 94 9.99 -13.63 -9.61
N GLY A 95 10.04 -12.31 -9.76
CA GLY A 95 9.10 -11.36 -9.16
C GLY A 95 9.55 -10.82 -7.81
N THR A 96 10.49 -11.47 -7.12
CA THR A 96 10.95 -10.98 -5.82
C THR A 96 11.85 -9.76 -5.94
N ILE A 97 11.77 -8.86 -4.95
CA ILE A 97 12.70 -7.74 -4.78
C ILE A 97 13.69 -8.04 -3.65
N ALA A 98 14.96 -7.72 -3.88
CA ALA A 98 16.05 -7.95 -2.93
C ALA A 98 17.03 -6.77 -2.89
N MET A 99 17.72 -6.61 -1.74
CA MET A 99 18.71 -5.54 -1.58
C MET A 99 20.01 -5.86 -2.29
N ALA A 100 20.51 -4.90 -3.08
CA ALA A 100 21.86 -4.97 -3.59
C ALA A 100 22.87 -4.59 -2.50
N ARG A 101 24.08 -5.14 -2.60
CA ARG A 101 25.20 -4.88 -1.67
C ARG A 101 26.54 -5.04 -2.37
N GLY A 102 27.59 -4.50 -1.75
CA GLY A 102 28.98 -4.73 -2.10
C GLY A 102 29.49 -6.06 -1.53
N GLU A 103 30.82 -6.18 -1.44
CA GLU A 103 31.48 -7.39 -0.95
C GLU A 103 31.14 -7.71 0.51
N ASP A 104 31.08 -6.68 1.37
CA ASP A 104 30.63 -6.85 2.75
C ASP A 104 29.14 -7.23 2.78
N SER A 105 28.83 -8.29 3.52
CA SER A 105 27.48 -8.77 3.78
C SER A 105 26.52 -7.68 4.24
N ASN A 106 26.96 -6.76 5.10
CA ASN A 106 26.15 -5.74 5.77
C ASN A 106 26.38 -4.34 5.15
N SER A 107 26.50 -4.28 3.83
CA SER A 107 26.79 -3.04 3.10
C SER A 107 25.61 -2.50 2.29
N ALA A 108 24.43 -3.11 2.40
CA ALA A 108 23.25 -2.66 1.67
C ALA A 108 22.80 -1.28 2.19
N THR A 109 22.45 -0.38 1.28
CA THR A 109 21.90 0.96 1.60
C THR A 109 20.57 1.18 0.88
N SER A 110 20.57 1.81 -0.30
CA SER A 110 19.35 2.15 -1.06
C SER A 110 19.14 1.29 -2.32
N GLN A 111 20.21 0.69 -2.85
CA GLN A 111 20.10 -0.04 -4.11
C GLN A 111 19.36 -1.36 -3.94
N PHE A 112 18.44 -1.64 -4.85
CA PHE A 112 17.66 -2.87 -4.91
C PHE A 112 17.69 -3.47 -6.32
N PHE A 113 17.32 -4.74 -6.42
CA PHE A 113 17.06 -5.38 -7.70
C PHE A 113 15.76 -6.20 -7.66
N ILE A 114 15.12 -6.31 -8.82
CA ILE A 114 13.96 -7.19 -9.04
C ILE A 114 14.41 -8.37 -9.88
N ASN A 115 14.14 -9.58 -9.41
CA ASN A 115 14.44 -10.83 -10.10
C ASN A 115 13.47 -11.02 -11.28
N ASN A 116 13.96 -11.03 -12.52
CA ASN A 116 13.14 -11.35 -13.70
C ASN A 116 13.30 -12.80 -14.19
N ALA A 117 14.03 -13.64 -13.45
CA ALA A 117 13.96 -15.09 -13.50
C ALA A 117 14.35 -15.66 -12.12
N ASP A 118 14.27 -16.97 -11.94
CA ASP A 118 14.70 -17.61 -10.70
C ASP A 118 16.25 -17.56 -10.59
N ASN A 119 16.74 -16.81 -9.62
CA ASN A 119 18.16 -16.63 -9.33
C ASN A 119 18.54 -17.30 -8.01
N ILE A 120 18.26 -18.60 -7.87
CA ILE A 120 18.53 -19.38 -6.62
C ILE A 120 20.00 -19.34 -6.16
N MET A 121 20.94 -18.97 -7.05
CA MET A 121 22.34 -18.78 -6.68
C MET A 121 22.59 -17.56 -5.78
N PHE A 122 21.61 -16.65 -5.69
CA PHE A 122 21.61 -15.48 -4.80
C PHE A 122 21.03 -15.76 -3.42
N ASP A 123 20.47 -16.96 -3.21
CA ASP A 123 19.95 -17.37 -1.91
C ASP A 123 21.08 -17.59 -0.91
N ARG A 124 20.76 -17.39 0.36
CA ARG A 124 21.66 -17.73 1.45
C ARG A 124 21.97 -19.22 1.42
N GLN A 125 23.26 -19.55 1.39
CA GLN A 125 23.71 -20.95 1.49
C GLN A 125 24.17 -21.28 2.91
N ASP A 126 24.97 -20.40 3.52
CA ASP A 126 25.47 -20.57 4.88
C ASP A 126 25.92 -19.22 5.50
N VAL A 127 26.64 -19.28 6.63
CA VAL A 127 27.14 -18.08 7.35
C VAL A 127 28.25 -17.32 6.61
N ASN A 128 28.97 -17.97 5.70
CA ASN A 128 30.03 -17.38 4.89
C ASN A 128 29.54 -16.98 3.50
N ASN A 129 28.50 -17.64 2.99
CA ASN A 129 27.80 -17.27 1.77
C ASN A 129 26.37 -16.83 2.08
N VAL A 130 26.25 -15.58 2.51
CA VAL A 130 25.00 -15.03 3.02
C VAL A 130 23.98 -14.71 1.92
N GLY A 131 24.36 -14.63 0.65
CA GLY A 131 23.43 -14.28 -0.42
C GLY A 131 22.90 -12.83 -0.34
N TYR A 132 21.68 -12.62 -0.84
CA TYR A 132 20.97 -11.34 -0.92
C TYR A 132 19.61 -11.43 -0.23
N CYS A 133 19.28 -10.40 0.57
CA CYS A 133 18.04 -10.36 1.34
C CYS A 133 16.85 -10.04 0.43
N VAL A 134 15.96 -11.01 0.21
CA VAL A 134 14.63 -10.78 -0.35
C VAL A 134 13.75 -10.17 0.74
N PHE A 135 13.03 -9.10 0.39
CA PHE A 135 12.20 -8.35 1.34
C PHE A 135 10.82 -7.99 0.79
N GLY A 136 10.45 -8.51 -0.38
CA GLY A 136 9.15 -8.27 -0.99
C GLY A 136 8.95 -9.01 -2.31
N ASN A 137 7.81 -8.80 -2.93
CA ASN A 137 7.45 -9.37 -4.22
C ASN A 137 6.60 -8.41 -5.08
N VAL A 138 6.84 -8.43 -6.39
CA VAL A 138 6.00 -7.73 -7.37
C VAL A 138 4.64 -8.39 -7.44
N ILE A 139 3.58 -7.64 -7.11
CA ILE A 139 2.19 -8.09 -7.13
C ILE A 139 1.43 -7.62 -8.38
N ASP A 140 1.90 -6.57 -9.03
CA ASP A 140 1.44 -6.09 -10.34
C ASP A 140 2.56 -5.37 -11.09
N GLY A 141 2.53 -5.38 -12.43
CA GLY A 141 3.57 -4.80 -13.28
C GLY A 141 4.79 -5.70 -13.56
N LEU A 142 4.64 -7.03 -13.44
CA LEU A 142 5.72 -7.96 -13.82
C LEU A 142 6.01 -7.94 -15.32
N ASP A 143 5.02 -7.61 -16.15
CA ASP A 143 5.18 -7.33 -17.57
C ASP A 143 6.01 -6.05 -17.82
N VAL A 144 5.83 -5.02 -16.99
CA VAL A 144 6.68 -3.82 -17.00
C VAL A 144 8.13 -4.18 -16.65
N VAL A 145 8.34 -5.04 -15.65
CA VAL A 145 9.67 -5.58 -15.31
C VAL A 145 10.30 -6.28 -16.52
N ASP A 146 9.55 -7.09 -17.27
CA ASP A 146 10.05 -7.75 -18.49
C ASP A 146 10.37 -6.74 -19.60
N VAL A 147 9.58 -5.68 -19.76
CA VAL A 147 9.84 -4.60 -20.73
C VAL A 147 11.15 -3.87 -20.39
N ILE A 148 11.39 -3.57 -19.12
CA ILE A 148 12.64 -2.97 -18.65
C ILE A 148 13.79 -3.94 -18.90
N ALA A 149 13.62 -5.22 -18.55
CA ALA A 149 14.62 -6.28 -18.72
C ALA A 149 15.04 -6.51 -20.19
N ALA A 150 14.10 -6.36 -21.14
CA ALA A 150 14.35 -6.53 -22.56
C ALA A 150 14.92 -5.27 -23.26
N SER A 151 15.11 -4.17 -22.52
CA SER A 151 15.57 -2.92 -23.11
C SER A 151 17.01 -3.02 -23.65
N PRO A 152 17.31 -2.43 -24.82
CA PRO A 152 18.68 -2.37 -25.33
C PRO A 152 19.61 -1.73 -24.28
N THR A 153 20.80 -2.28 -24.12
CA THR A 153 21.76 -1.75 -23.16
C THR A 153 22.98 -1.16 -23.85
N THR A 154 23.64 -0.24 -23.14
CA THR A 154 24.90 0.37 -23.56
C THR A 154 25.93 0.24 -22.44
N TYR A 155 27.18 0.49 -22.83
CA TYR A 155 28.29 0.69 -21.93
C TYR A 155 28.49 2.18 -21.65
N TYR A 156 28.71 2.54 -20.38
CA TYR A 156 29.17 3.86 -19.98
C TYR A 156 30.17 3.67 -18.83
N TYR A 157 31.47 3.71 -19.12
CA TYR A 157 32.50 3.43 -18.11
C TYR A 157 32.23 4.20 -16.79
N PRO A 158 32.26 3.53 -15.62
CA PRO A 158 32.59 2.12 -15.39
C PRO A 158 31.39 1.14 -15.46
N PHE A 159 30.19 1.63 -15.78
CA PHE A 159 28.95 0.87 -15.78
C PHE A 159 28.73 0.06 -17.06
N GLU A 160 28.28 -1.17 -16.88
CA GLU A 160 27.87 -2.07 -17.95
C GLU A 160 26.37 -2.33 -17.89
N ASN A 161 25.79 -2.64 -19.05
CA ASN A 161 24.39 -3.00 -19.21
C ASN A 161 23.39 -1.93 -18.73
N ILE A 162 23.67 -0.67 -19.03
CA ILE A 162 22.76 0.45 -18.75
C ILE A 162 21.67 0.48 -19.83
N PRO A 163 20.37 0.54 -19.47
CA PRO A 163 19.30 0.74 -20.45
C PRO A 163 19.48 1.99 -21.31
N ASN A 164 19.30 1.86 -22.63
CA ASN A 164 19.31 2.96 -23.58
C ASN A 164 18.10 2.85 -24.52
N PRO A 165 17.10 3.76 -24.42
CA PRO A 165 17.08 4.96 -23.57
C PRO A 165 16.97 4.65 -22.07
N LEU A 166 17.44 5.59 -21.24
CA LEU A 166 17.43 5.49 -19.78
C LEU A 166 16.03 5.24 -19.23
N ILE A 167 15.95 4.47 -18.15
CA ILE A 167 14.71 4.10 -17.46
C ILE A 167 14.79 4.68 -16.05
N GLY A 168 13.91 5.65 -15.79
CA GLY A 168 13.83 6.34 -14.52
C GLY A 168 12.59 5.92 -13.73
N ILE A 169 12.76 5.89 -12.41
CA ILE A 169 11.69 5.89 -11.42
C ILE A 169 11.25 7.36 -11.31
N LEU A 170 10.09 7.69 -11.87
CA LEU A 170 9.54 9.05 -11.86
C LEU A 170 9.11 9.45 -10.46
N SER A 171 8.49 8.51 -9.75
CA SER A 171 8.16 8.64 -8.33
C SER A 171 8.13 7.25 -7.68
N ALA A 172 8.49 7.18 -6.41
CA ALA A 172 8.21 6.02 -5.57
C ALA A 172 7.41 6.46 -4.34
N TYR A 173 6.27 5.82 -4.10
CA TYR A 173 5.46 6.09 -2.92
C TYR A 173 4.90 4.80 -2.35
N VAL A 174 4.68 4.83 -1.03
CA VAL A 174 3.92 3.77 -0.38
C VAL A 174 2.49 3.90 -0.89
N LEU A 175 1.98 2.85 -1.52
CA LEU A 175 0.57 2.79 -1.84
C LEU A 175 -0.16 2.94 -0.52
N PRO A 176 -1.00 3.97 -0.40
CA PRO A 176 -1.45 4.37 0.90
C PRO A 176 -2.14 3.25 1.66
N CYS A 177 -2.83 2.31 0.99
CA CYS A 177 -3.38 1.12 1.63
C CYS A 177 -3.63 -0.06 0.69
N THR A 178 -3.38 -1.28 1.18
CA THR A 178 -4.19 -2.44 0.80
C THR A 178 -5.49 -2.38 1.60
N ILE A 179 -6.61 -2.70 0.97
CA ILE A 179 -8.01 -2.45 1.40
C ILE A 179 -8.33 -2.80 2.88
N SER A 180 -7.56 -3.65 3.55
CA SER A 180 -7.81 -4.03 4.96
C SER A 180 -6.98 -3.25 6.00
N TYR A 181 -5.94 -2.52 5.61
CA TYR A 181 -5.11 -1.76 6.57
C TYR A 181 -5.38 -0.27 6.62
N CYS A 182 -6.03 0.28 5.61
CA CYS A 182 -6.48 1.67 5.65
C CYS A 182 -7.43 1.90 6.82
N TYR A 183 -8.36 0.97 6.98
CA TYR A 183 -9.51 1.19 7.83
C TYR A 183 -9.34 0.57 9.22
N ASP A 184 -8.17 0.00 9.53
CA ASP A 184 -7.78 -0.53 10.84
C ASP A 184 -6.90 0.50 11.57
N LEU A 185 -7.55 1.58 12.02
CA LEU A 185 -6.90 2.74 12.64
C LEU A 185 -6.33 2.42 14.04
N ASN A 186 -6.87 1.42 14.73
CA ASN A 186 -6.35 0.97 16.03
C ASN A 186 -5.28 -0.14 15.90
N ALA A 187 -5.04 -0.65 14.68
CA ALA A 187 -4.11 -1.71 14.34
C ALA A 187 -4.38 -3.03 15.09
N ASP A 188 -5.64 -3.35 15.36
CA ASP A 188 -6.06 -4.58 16.06
C ASP A 188 -6.34 -5.78 15.12
N GLY A 189 -6.24 -5.56 13.81
CA GLY A 189 -6.47 -6.54 12.75
C GLY A 189 -7.94 -6.68 12.34
N LYS A 190 -8.83 -5.80 12.80
CA LYS A 190 -10.26 -5.80 12.46
C LYS A 190 -10.73 -4.40 12.14
N VAL A 191 -11.32 -4.22 10.97
CA VAL A 191 -12.02 -2.97 10.63
C VAL A 191 -13.40 -2.99 11.28
N ASN A 192 -13.59 -2.19 12.33
CA ASN A 192 -14.80 -2.22 13.12
C ASN A 192 -15.14 -0.85 13.73
N PHE A 193 -16.05 -0.84 14.72
CA PHE A 193 -16.51 0.38 15.36
C PHE A 193 -15.40 1.14 16.10
N GLU A 194 -14.40 0.44 16.61
CA GLU A 194 -13.26 1.08 17.27
C GLU A 194 -12.47 1.95 16.28
N ASP A 195 -12.32 1.51 15.03
CA ASP A 195 -11.70 2.30 13.97
C ASP A 195 -12.58 3.45 13.52
N PHE A 196 -13.88 3.22 13.40
CA PHE A 196 -14.82 4.31 13.11
C PHE A 196 -14.75 5.41 14.17
N ALA A 197 -14.63 5.04 15.45
CA ALA A 197 -14.49 6.00 16.52
C ALA A 197 -13.19 6.81 16.40
N LEU A 198 -12.10 6.19 15.94
CA LEU A 198 -10.83 6.88 15.67
C LEU A 198 -10.96 7.82 14.46
N LEU A 199 -11.55 7.37 13.35
CA LEU A 199 -11.84 8.21 12.19
C LEU A 199 -12.68 9.42 12.59
N ALA A 200 -13.78 9.19 13.30
CA ALA A 200 -14.68 10.24 13.77
C ALA A 200 -13.99 11.21 14.76
N SER A 201 -13.01 10.74 15.54
CA SER A 201 -12.25 11.60 16.45
C SER A 201 -11.36 12.62 15.74
N HIS A 202 -11.06 12.37 14.47
CA HIS A 202 -10.29 13.25 13.59
C HIS A 202 -11.17 14.01 12.60
N TRP A 203 -12.50 13.92 12.72
CA TRP A 203 -13.41 14.53 11.76
C TRP A 203 -13.22 16.04 11.65
N ALA A 204 -13.11 16.53 10.41
CA ALA A 204 -12.82 17.91 10.08
C ALA A 204 -11.44 18.43 10.56
N ASP A 205 -10.51 17.53 10.91
CA ASP A 205 -9.11 17.90 11.00
C ASP A 205 -8.61 18.36 9.62
N GLU A 206 -7.86 19.45 9.59
CA GLU A 206 -7.20 20.00 8.41
C GLU A 206 -5.68 19.91 8.56
N ASP A 207 -4.93 20.27 7.51
CA ASP A 207 -3.47 20.16 7.45
C ASP A 207 -2.97 18.71 7.66
N CYS A 208 -3.74 17.71 7.24
CA CYS A 208 -3.31 16.31 7.27
C CYS A 208 -2.17 16.10 6.26
N ASN A 209 -0.99 15.72 6.74
CA ASN A 209 0.21 15.57 5.92
C ASN A 209 1.18 14.56 6.53
N SER A 210 2.31 14.33 5.86
CA SER A 210 3.32 13.36 6.33
C SER A 210 3.85 13.64 7.74
N ALA A 211 3.86 14.90 8.20
CA ALA A 211 4.35 15.26 9.53
C ALA A 211 3.39 14.88 10.67
N ASN A 212 2.09 14.77 10.40
CA ASN A 212 1.09 14.31 11.37
C ASN A 212 0.50 12.93 11.02
N ASN A 213 1.21 12.19 10.16
CA ASN A 213 0.79 10.90 9.64
C ASN A 213 -0.64 10.95 9.06
N PHE A 214 -0.94 11.99 8.28
CA PHE A 214 -2.24 12.20 7.65
C PHE A 214 -3.39 12.14 8.67
N CYS A 215 -3.28 12.97 9.71
CA CYS A 215 -4.21 12.98 10.83
C CYS A 215 -4.36 11.59 11.48
N ARG A 216 -3.21 10.98 11.81
CA ARG A 216 -3.09 9.62 12.37
C ARG A 216 -3.67 8.52 11.48
N GLY A 217 -3.70 8.74 10.18
CA GLY A 217 -4.21 7.82 9.18
C GLY A 217 -5.69 8.02 8.87
N ALA A 218 -6.37 8.98 9.49
CA ALA A 218 -7.79 9.24 9.27
C ALA A 218 -8.10 9.95 7.93
N ASP A 219 -7.10 10.59 7.30
CA ASP A 219 -7.17 11.12 5.94
C ASP A 219 -6.75 10.01 4.96
N PHE A 220 -7.73 9.21 4.54
CA PHE A 220 -7.57 8.04 3.67
C PHE A 220 -7.46 8.43 2.20
N ASP A 221 -8.05 9.55 1.79
CA ASP A 221 -7.99 10.05 0.41
C ASP A 221 -6.84 11.03 0.15
N TYR A 222 -6.08 11.38 1.20
CA TYR A 222 -4.93 12.29 1.19
C TYR A 222 -5.28 13.69 0.67
N SER A 223 -6.54 14.09 0.82
CA SER A 223 -7.00 15.43 0.44
C SER A 223 -6.43 16.51 1.36
N GLY A 224 -5.81 16.13 2.48
CA GLY A 224 -5.28 17.01 3.50
C GLY A 224 -6.32 17.41 4.54
N SER A 225 -7.50 16.78 4.53
CA SER A 225 -8.59 17.03 5.48
C SER A 225 -9.42 15.78 5.69
N VAL A 226 -9.84 15.51 6.93
CA VAL A 226 -10.71 14.36 7.23
C VAL A 226 -12.17 14.74 7.00
N THR A 227 -12.78 14.17 5.97
CA THR A 227 -14.11 14.52 5.48
C THR A 227 -14.98 13.30 5.19
N ALA A 228 -16.15 13.52 4.60
CA ALA A 228 -17.00 12.45 4.08
C ALA A 228 -16.32 11.65 2.95
N GLY A 229 -15.31 12.23 2.27
CA GLY A 229 -14.48 11.53 1.31
C GLY A 229 -13.74 10.34 1.92
N ASP A 230 -13.33 10.45 3.19
CA ASP A 230 -12.66 9.38 3.94
C ASP A 230 -13.66 8.37 4.51
N LEU A 231 -14.84 8.83 4.90
CA LEU A 231 -15.86 7.96 5.50
C LEU A 231 -16.44 6.94 4.51
N SER A 232 -16.68 7.34 3.26
CA SER A 232 -17.25 6.47 2.24
C SER A 232 -16.43 5.20 2.00
N PRO A 233 -15.13 5.24 1.66
CA PRO A 233 -14.33 4.04 1.43
C PRO A 233 -14.13 3.20 2.69
N PHE A 234 -14.11 3.83 3.88
CA PHE A 234 -14.11 3.12 5.17
C PHE A 234 -15.37 2.28 5.38
N LEU A 235 -16.55 2.87 5.13
CA LEU A 235 -17.82 2.18 5.30
C LEU A 235 -18.05 1.11 4.23
N GLU A 236 -17.67 1.35 2.97
CA GLU A 236 -17.73 0.33 1.91
C GLU A 236 -16.94 -0.92 2.31
N HIS A 237 -15.74 -0.76 2.88
CA HIS A 237 -14.94 -1.89 3.33
C HIS A 237 -15.57 -2.60 4.54
N TRP A 238 -15.95 -1.84 5.57
CA TRP A 238 -16.56 -2.41 6.76
C TRP A 238 -17.86 -3.17 6.43
N LEU A 239 -18.73 -2.59 5.61
CA LEU A 239 -19.97 -3.22 5.15
C LEU A 239 -19.71 -4.44 4.26
N GLY A 240 -18.67 -4.39 3.41
CA GLY A 240 -18.24 -5.53 2.60
C GLY A 240 -17.83 -6.74 3.44
N GLN A 241 -17.21 -6.52 4.61
CA GLN A 241 -16.89 -7.61 5.56
C GLN A 241 -18.15 -8.22 6.22
N LEU A 242 -19.21 -7.42 6.37
CA LEU A 242 -20.47 -7.84 6.97
C LEU A 242 -21.47 -8.42 5.95
N GLY A 243 -21.23 -8.23 4.65
CA GLY A 243 -22.04 -8.80 3.56
C GLY A 243 -23.32 -8.04 3.24
N PHE A 244 -23.35 -6.72 3.46
CA PHE A 244 -24.54 -5.88 3.22
C PHE A 244 -24.51 -5.15 1.87
N GLU A 245 -25.69 -4.88 1.29
CA GLU A 245 -25.87 -4.14 0.02
C GLU A 245 -26.29 -2.67 0.29
N PRO A 246 -25.67 -1.65 -0.34
CA PRO A 246 -25.82 -0.23 0.06
C PRO A 246 -27.15 0.46 -0.27
N ALA A 247 -28.06 -0.18 -1.01
CA ALA A 247 -29.16 0.51 -1.71
C ALA A 247 -30.38 0.91 -0.84
N ALA A 248 -30.34 0.74 0.49
CA ALA A 248 -31.50 0.92 1.37
C ALA A 248 -31.58 2.30 2.08
N SER A 249 -30.55 3.13 1.98
CA SER A 249 -30.27 4.21 2.94
C SER A 249 -31.08 5.52 2.80
N ASP A 250 -31.92 5.65 1.77
CA ASP A 250 -32.84 6.79 1.58
C ASP A 250 -34.15 6.53 2.34
N ILE A 251 -34.18 6.91 3.62
CA ILE A 251 -35.31 6.65 4.52
C ILE A 251 -36.53 7.48 4.12
N THR A 252 -36.31 8.72 3.67
CA THR A 252 -37.38 9.66 3.29
C THR A 252 -37.96 9.42 1.89
N ASP A 253 -37.34 8.55 1.08
CA ASP A 253 -37.64 8.32 -0.34
C ASP A 253 -37.56 9.62 -1.19
N ASP A 254 -36.73 10.60 -0.81
CA ASP A 254 -36.59 11.86 -1.56
C ASP A 254 -35.46 11.84 -2.60
N GLY A 255 -34.77 10.69 -2.73
CA GLY A 255 -33.67 10.43 -3.65
C GLY A 255 -32.32 10.94 -3.13
N ILE A 256 -32.26 11.45 -1.90
CA ILE A 256 -31.08 12.11 -1.33
C ILE A 256 -30.91 11.69 0.12
N VAL A 257 -29.83 10.95 0.44
CA VAL A 257 -29.52 10.63 1.83
C VAL A 257 -28.86 11.85 2.52
N ASN A 258 -29.57 12.45 3.46
CA ASN A 258 -29.17 13.69 4.14
C ASN A 258 -29.62 13.73 5.61
N PHE A 259 -29.51 14.90 6.22
CA PHE A 259 -29.86 15.12 7.63
C PHE A 259 -31.28 14.71 8.01
N LYS A 260 -32.24 14.73 7.08
CA LYS A 260 -33.61 14.25 7.33
C LYS A 260 -33.65 12.75 7.56
N ASP A 261 -32.90 11.98 6.78
CA ASP A 261 -32.82 10.52 6.90
C ASP A 261 -32.17 10.13 8.22
N ALA A 262 -31.05 10.79 8.59
CA ALA A 262 -30.45 10.61 9.92
C ALA A 262 -31.39 10.98 11.06
N ALA A 263 -32.19 12.04 10.92
CA ALA A 263 -33.11 12.43 11.98
C ALA A 263 -34.14 11.32 12.27
N ILE A 264 -34.63 10.65 11.22
CA ILE A 264 -35.53 9.48 11.38
C ILE A 264 -34.75 8.31 11.96
N PHE A 265 -33.59 7.99 11.41
CA PHE A 265 -32.73 6.93 11.91
C PHE A 265 -32.44 7.06 13.41
N PHE A 266 -32.00 8.23 13.86
CA PHE A 266 -31.68 8.47 15.27
C PHE A 266 -32.90 8.48 16.19
N ALA A 267 -34.09 8.77 15.67
CA ALA A 267 -35.32 8.66 16.45
C ALA A 267 -35.64 7.21 16.82
N HIS A 268 -35.14 6.25 16.03
CA HIS A 268 -35.31 4.81 16.22
C HIS A 268 -34.03 4.12 16.68
N TRP A 269 -32.97 4.86 17.02
CA TRP A 269 -31.69 4.27 17.45
C TRP A 269 -31.88 3.33 18.65
N LEU A 270 -31.43 2.08 18.51
CA LEU A 270 -31.59 0.99 19.47
C LEU A 270 -33.02 0.44 19.60
N ASP A 271 -33.94 0.81 18.73
CA ASP A 271 -35.23 0.14 18.64
C ASP A 271 -35.02 -1.33 18.24
N SER A 272 -35.85 -2.20 18.80
CA SER A 272 -35.83 -3.64 18.54
C SER A 272 -37.24 -4.12 18.23
N ALA A 273 -37.34 -5.33 17.67
CA ALA A 273 -38.59 -5.88 17.15
C ALA A 273 -39.14 -5.05 15.98
N CYS A 274 -38.25 -4.58 15.12
CA CYS A 274 -38.58 -4.00 13.83
C CYS A 274 -39.11 -5.12 12.92
N THR A 275 -40.28 -4.90 12.34
CA THR A 275 -41.02 -5.90 11.56
C THR A 275 -41.70 -5.23 10.39
N PRO A 276 -42.17 -5.99 9.38
CA PRO A 276 -43.00 -5.42 8.33
C PRO A 276 -44.25 -4.67 8.85
N ALA A 277 -44.73 -4.98 10.07
CA ALA A 277 -45.91 -4.36 10.65
C ALA A 277 -45.68 -2.93 11.18
N ASN A 278 -44.48 -2.59 11.62
CA ASN A 278 -44.06 -1.23 12.00
C ASN A 278 -43.10 -0.62 10.97
N ASN A 279 -43.19 -1.11 9.72
CA ASN A 279 -42.37 -0.66 8.60
C ASN A 279 -40.87 -0.71 8.90
N PHE A 280 -40.40 -1.77 9.57
CA PHE A 280 -39.01 -1.90 10.01
C PHE A 280 -38.54 -0.69 10.82
N CYS A 281 -39.31 -0.37 11.88
CA CYS A 281 -39.09 0.82 12.71
C CYS A 281 -38.96 2.11 11.88
N ASP A 282 -40.02 2.38 11.10
CA ASP A 282 -40.07 3.52 10.17
C ASP A 282 -38.88 3.59 9.19
N LYS A 283 -38.48 2.41 8.70
CA LYS A 283 -37.34 2.13 7.80
C LYS A 283 -35.97 2.43 8.37
N ALA A 284 -35.86 2.65 9.68
CA ALA A 284 -34.57 2.84 10.31
C ALA A 284 -33.78 1.52 10.45
N ASP A 285 -34.46 0.36 10.45
CA ASP A 285 -33.83 -0.96 10.31
C ASP A 285 -33.58 -1.22 8.81
N LEU A 286 -32.41 -0.81 8.35
CA LEU A 286 -32.00 -0.77 6.93
C LEU A 286 -31.53 -2.12 6.42
N ASN A 287 -30.96 -2.95 7.30
CA ASN A 287 -30.52 -4.30 6.96
C ASN A 287 -31.61 -5.37 7.22
N HIS A 288 -32.76 -4.98 7.76
CA HIS A 288 -33.91 -5.81 8.11
C HIS A 288 -33.57 -6.94 9.11
N ASP A 289 -32.63 -6.71 10.03
CA ASP A 289 -32.22 -7.68 11.06
C ASP A 289 -33.12 -7.65 12.32
N SER A 290 -34.20 -6.84 12.28
CA SER A 290 -35.16 -6.60 13.37
C SER A 290 -34.67 -5.67 14.48
N SER A 291 -33.51 -5.02 14.33
CA SER A 291 -32.94 -4.09 15.32
C SER A 291 -32.27 -2.89 14.66
N VAL A 292 -32.63 -1.67 15.06
CA VAL A 292 -31.94 -0.46 14.60
C VAL A 292 -30.66 -0.26 15.39
N ASN A 293 -29.52 -0.45 14.76
CA ASN A 293 -28.23 -0.44 15.43
C ASN A 293 -27.13 0.16 14.55
N PHE A 294 -25.87 -0.02 14.96
CA PHE A 294 -24.75 0.58 14.25
C PHE A 294 -24.59 0.05 12.82
N ALA A 295 -24.97 -1.20 12.54
CA ALA A 295 -24.95 -1.73 11.18
C ALA A 295 -25.82 -0.90 10.23
N ASP A 296 -27.00 -0.47 10.71
CA ASP A 296 -27.88 0.42 9.96
C ASP A 296 -27.29 1.83 9.84
N PHE A 297 -26.65 2.35 10.88
CA PHE A 297 -25.97 3.64 10.78
C PHE A 297 -24.84 3.61 9.74
N ALA A 298 -24.09 2.52 9.65
CA ALA A 298 -23.05 2.35 8.64
C ALA A 298 -23.65 2.37 7.22
N LEU A 299 -24.80 1.71 7.01
CA LEU A 299 -25.54 1.77 5.74
C LEU A 299 -25.99 3.20 5.42
N LEU A 300 -26.56 3.91 6.41
CA LEU A 300 -26.99 5.30 6.27
C LEU A 300 -25.81 6.22 5.91
N ALA A 301 -24.72 6.10 6.67
CA ALA A 301 -23.55 6.95 6.53
C ALA A 301 -22.79 6.71 5.22
N ASN A 302 -22.79 5.49 4.68
CA ASN A 302 -22.14 5.16 3.41
C ASN A 302 -22.73 5.93 2.22
N ASN A 303 -24.02 6.25 2.32
CA ASN A 303 -24.73 7.00 1.28
C ASN A 303 -24.90 8.48 1.65
N TRP A 304 -24.37 8.92 2.80
CA TRP A 304 -24.55 10.28 3.27
C TRP A 304 -23.99 11.29 2.26
N LEU A 305 -24.85 12.17 1.76
CA LEU A 305 -24.56 13.19 0.73
C LEU A 305 -24.33 12.64 -0.68
N SER A 306 -24.79 11.43 -1.02
CA SER A 306 -24.63 10.79 -2.34
C SER A 306 -25.37 11.47 -3.52
N SER A 307 -25.75 12.74 -3.43
CA SER A 307 -26.54 13.43 -4.46
C SER A 307 -26.20 14.93 -4.66
N GLN A 308 -24.95 15.34 -4.50
CA GLN A 308 -24.52 16.63 -5.06
C GLN A 308 -24.26 16.53 -6.57
#